data_AF-A0A0D0B2I4-F1
#
_entry.id   AF-A0A0D0B2I4-F1
#
_cell.length_a   1.000
_cell.length_b   1.000
_cell.length_c   1.000
_cell.angle_alpha   90.00
_cell.angle_beta   90.00
_cell.angle_gamma   90.00
#
_symmetry.space_group_name_H-M   'P 1'
#
loop_
_entity.id
_entity.type
_entity.pdbx_description
1 polymer ?
#
loop_
_entity_poly.entity_id
_entity_poly.type
_entity_poly.pdbx_seq_one_letter_code
_entity_poly.pdbx_strand_id
1 'polypeptide(L)' 'KQYSFVALPGNAVKKRPRRRYDEIERLYQCSWPSCSKAYGTLNHLNAHVTMQKHGVKRSPNEFKELRKQWRKSKKEE' A
#
# COMPACT_ATOMS: atom_id res chain seq x y z
N LYS A 1 23.14 27.37 -11.70
CA LYS A 1 22.22 27.56 -10.53
C LYS A 1 22.85 26.85 -9.34
N GLN A 2 23.37 27.60 -8.36
CA GLN A 2 23.99 27.04 -7.16
C GLN A 2 22.89 26.81 -6.12
N TYR A 3 22.56 25.54 -5.86
CA TYR A 3 21.55 25.19 -4.87
C TYR A 3 22.21 25.14 -3.49
N SER A 4 21.90 26.13 -2.65
CA SER A 4 22.35 26.19 -1.26
C SER A 4 21.47 25.28 -0.40
N PHE A 5 22.05 24.19 0.12
CA PHE A 5 21.39 23.31 1.09
C PHE A 5 21.56 23.91 2.50
N VAL A 6 20.74 24.90 2.85
CA VAL A 6 20.70 25.42 4.22
C VAL A 6 19.77 24.51 5.04
N ALA A 7 20.33 23.75 5.98
CA ALA A 7 19.54 22.97 6.93
C ALA A 7 18.88 23.91 7.94
N LEU A 8 17.55 24.06 7.85
CA LEU A 8 16.76 24.83 8.82
C LEU A 8 16.77 24.13 10.20
N PRO A 9 17.15 24.83 11.28
CA PRO A 9 17.09 24.27 12.63
C PRO A 9 15.63 24.01 13.02
N GLY A 10 15.34 22.78 13.46
CA GLY A 10 13.99 22.34 13.86
C GLY A 10 13.38 21.24 12.98
N ASN A 11 13.94 20.98 11.79
CA ASN A 11 13.41 19.96 10.87
C ASN A 11 13.96 18.55 11.12
N ALA A 12 14.10 18.15 12.39
CA ALA A 12 14.34 16.76 12.76
C ALA A 12 13.02 15.97 12.69
N VAL A 13 12.36 15.98 11.52
CA VAL A 13 11.16 15.17 11.29
C VAL A 13 11.61 13.72 11.35
N LYS A 14 11.30 13.04 12.46
CA LYS A 14 11.51 11.59 12.59
C LYS A 14 10.74 10.91 11.45
N LYS A 15 11.48 10.50 10.41
CA LYS A 15 10.90 9.77 9.28
C LYS A 15 10.35 8.46 9.82
N ARG A 16 9.15 8.08 9.38
CA ARG A 16 8.61 6.76 9.69
C ARG A 16 9.60 5.69 9.19
N PRO A 17 9.98 4.71 10.01
CA PRO A 17 10.84 3.62 9.56
C PRO A 17 10.27 2.98 8.31
N ARG A 18 11.11 2.77 7.30
CA ARG A 18 10.71 2.06 6.09
C ARG A 18 10.56 0.58 6.46
N ARG A 19 9.34 0.05 6.32
CA ARG A 19 9.07 -1.38 6.50
C ARG A 19 9.87 -2.22 5.51
N ARG A 20 10.36 -3.38 5.96
CA ARG A 20 11.07 -4.35 5.11
C ARG A 20 10.10 -5.05 4.15
N TYR A 21 10.63 -5.68 3.11
CA TYR A 21 9.81 -6.35 2.09
C TYR A 21 8.91 -7.44 2.70
N ASP A 22 9.46 -8.27 3.59
CA ASP A 22 8.74 -9.34 4.31
C ASP A 22 7.72 -8.84 5.33
N GLU A 23 7.89 -7.62 5.83
CA GLU A 23 6.98 -7.02 6.82
C GLU A 23 5.70 -6.46 6.17
N ILE A 24 5.68 -6.31 4.85
CA ILE A 24 4.52 -5.76 4.11
C ILE A 24 3.66 -6.92 3.62
N GLU A 25 2.61 -7.22 4.37
CA GLU A 25 1.58 -8.18 3.95
C GLU A 25 0.82 -7.64 2.72
N ARG A 26 0.96 -8.33 1.58
CA ARG A 26 0.36 -7.96 0.29
C ARG A 26 -1.02 -8.58 0.11
N LEU A 27 -1.96 -8.16 0.95
CA LEU A 27 -3.32 -8.71 0.98
C LEU A 27 -4.17 -8.30 -0.23
N TYR A 28 -3.78 -7.24 -0.95
CA TYR A 28 -4.55 -6.71 -2.09
C TYR A 28 -3.98 -7.24 -3.41
N GLN A 29 -4.40 -8.45 -3.79
CA GLN A 29 -4.04 -9.05 -5.07
C GLN A 29 -4.91 -8.51 -6.21
N CYS A 30 -4.30 -8.33 -7.39
CA CYS A 30 -5.07 -8.05 -8.60
C CYS A 30 -5.87 -9.29 -8.99
N SER A 31 -7.16 -9.12 -9.28
CA SER A 31 -8.05 -10.19 -9.70
C SER A 31 -7.98 -10.50 -11.21
N TRP A 32 -7.03 -9.91 -11.93
CA TRP A 32 -6.97 -10.03 -13.38
C TRP A 32 -6.23 -11.31 -13.78
N PRO A 33 -6.76 -12.12 -14.72
CA PRO A 33 -6.25 -13.47 -15.01
C PRO A 33 -4.83 -13.52 -15.58
N SER A 34 -4.24 -12.38 -15.94
CA SER A 34 -2.83 -12.26 -16.35
C SER A 34 -1.98 -11.41 -15.40
N CYS A 35 -2.49 -11.11 -14.19
CA CYS A 35 -1.76 -10.30 -13.21
C CYS A 35 -1.62 -11.01 -11.86
N SER A 36 -0.39 -11.44 -11.55
CA SER A 36 -0.01 -11.99 -10.26
C SER A 36 0.41 -10.93 -9.23
N LYS A 37 0.25 -9.63 -9.53
CA LYS A 37 0.74 -8.55 -8.65
C LYS A 37 -0.17 -8.41 -7.43
N ALA A 38 0.46 -8.33 -6.27
CA ALA A 38 -0.19 -8.03 -5.01
C ALA A 38 0.44 -6.79 -4.36
N TYR A 39 -0.39 -6.05 -3.62
CA TYR A 39 -0.01 -4.79 -3.00
C TYR A 39 -0.39 -4.76 -1.52
N GLY A 40 0.39 -4.04 -0.72
CA GLY A 40 0.13 -3.90 0.72
C GLY A 40 -1.00 -2.93 1.06
N THR A 41 -1.37 -2.04 0.15
CA THR A 41 -2.51 -1.13 0.34
C THR A 41 -3.41 -1.07 -0.88
N LEU A 42 -4.68 -0.81 -0.64
CA LEU A 42 -5.69 -0.68 -1.69
C LEU A 42 -5.38 0.46 -2.67
N ASN A 43 -4.77 1.57 -2.21
CA ASN A 43 -4.38 2.66 -3.10
C ASN A 43 -3.38 2.21 -4.18
N HIS A 44 -2.39 1.40 -3.81
CA HIS A 44 -1.42 0.87 -4.78
C HIS A 44 -2.08 -0.13 -5.74
N LEU A 45 -3.01 -0.96 -5.25
CA LEU A 45 -3.81 -1.83 -6.12
C LEU A 45 -4.67 -1.01 -7.09
N ASN A 46 -5.36 0.03 -6.63
CA ASN A 46 -6.22 0.87 -7.48
C ASN A 46 -5.44 1.66 -8.52
N ALA A 47 -4.24 2.15 -8.16
CA ALA A 47 -3.31 2.74 -9.11
C ALA A 47 -2.90 1.71 -10.16
N HIS A 48 -2.52 0.50 -9.73
CA HIS A 48 -2.18 -0.60 -10.62
C HIS A 48 -3.32 -0.97 -11.58
N VAL A 49 -4.55 -1.13 -11.07
CA VAL A 49 -5.73 -1.46 -11.89
C VAL A 49 -5.98 -0.38 -12.94
N THR A 50 -5.87 0.90 -12.55
CA THR A 50 -6.07 2.04 -13.46
C THR A 50 -4.97 2.10 -14.54
N MET A 51 -3.70 1.90 -14.15
CA MET A 51 -2.56 1.97 -15.07
C MET A 51 -2.50 0.80 -16.05
N GLN A 52 -2.76 -0.41 -15.56
CA GLN A 52 -2.70 -1.64 -16.36
C GLN A 52 -4.03 -1.98 -17.05
N LYS A 53 -5.05 -1.12 -16.88
CA LYS A 53 -6.40 -1.32 -17.41
C LYS A 53 -7.00 -2.67 -17.00
N HIS A 54 -6.74 -3.12 -15.77
CA HIS A 54 -7.27 -4.36 -15.20
C HIS A 54 -8.75 -4.22 -14.75
N GLY A 55 -9.54 -3.44 -15.47
CA GLY A 55 -10.94 -3.15 -15.17
C GLY A 55 -11.18 -1.94 -14.26
N VAL A 56 -12.29 -2.00 -13.51
CA VAL A 56 -12.81 -0.89 -12.70
C VAL A 56 -12.04 -0.77 -11.37
N LYS A 57 -11.88 0.46 -10.89
CA LYS A 57 -11.31 0.75 -9.56
C LYS A 57 -12.07 -0.04 -8.50
N ARG A 58 -11.34 -0.71 -7.61
CA ARG A 58 -11.95 -1.47 -6.54
C ARG A 58 -12.40 -0.54 -5.41
N SER A 59 -13.59 -0.79 -4.88
CA SER A 59 -14.15 0.01 -3.80
C SER A 59 -13.59 -0.45 -2.45
N PRO A 60 -13.43 0.45 -1.47
CA PRO A 60 -13.11 0.06 -0.10
C PRO A 60 -14.14 -0.87 0.54
N ASN A 61 -15.39 -0.85 0.04
CA ASN A 61 -16.48 -1.67 0.57
C ASN A 61 -16.24 -3.16 0.31
N GLU A 62 -15.70 -3.50 -0.86
CA GLU A 62 -15.33 -4.87 -1.24
C GLU A 62 -14.29 -5.49 -0.29
N PHE A 63 -13.41 -4.66 0.29
CA PHE A 63 -12.36 -5.11 1.20
C PHE A 63 -12.72 -4.94 2.68
N LYS A 64 -13.96 -4.55 3.00
CA LYS A 64 -14.41 -4.39 4.39
C LYS A 64 -14.35 -5.71 5.16
N GLU A 65 -14.85 -6.78 4.55
CA GLU A 65 -14.82 -8.12 5.14
C GLU A 65 -13.38 -8.68 5.18
N LEU A 66 -12.59 -8.47 4.12
CA LEU A 66 -11.18 -8.87 4.10
C LEU A 66 -10.36 -8.20 5.22
N ARG A 67 -10.58 -6.90 5.47
CA ARG A 67 -9.94 -6.17 6.59
C ARG A 67 -10.45 -6.64 7.96
N LYS A 68 -11.70 -7.08 8.05
CA LYS A 68 -12.28 -7.60 9.29
C LYS A 68 -11.70 -8.97 9.62
N GLN A 69 -11.64 -9.87 8.63
CA GLN A 69 -11.01 -11.18 8.74
C GLN A 69 -9.52 -11.06 9.05
N TRP A 70 -8.81 -10.16 8.37
CA TRP A 70 -7.38 -9.94 8.64
C TRP A 70 -7.13 -9.43 10.06
N ARG A 71 -7.91 -8.44 10.54
CA ARG A 71 -7.82 -7.97 11.93
C ARG A 71 -8.15 -9.06 12.95
N LYS A 72 -9.07 -9.97 12.62
CA LYS A 72 -9.40 -11.11 13.47
C LYS A 72 -8.24 -12.12 13.51
N SER A 73 -7.69 -12.46 12.35
CA SER A 73 -6.53 -13.35 12.23
C SER A 73 -5.31 -12.82 12.98
N LYS A 74 -5.02 -11.52 12.86
CA LYS A 74 -3.93 -10.85 13.61
C LYS A 74 -4.17 -10.70 15.11
N LYS A 75 -5.39 -10.98 15.60
CA LYS A 75 -5.73 -10.94 17.02
C LYS A 75 -5.70 -12.34 17.65
N GLU A 76 -5.93 -13.38 16.86
CA GLU A 76 -5.84 -14.79 17.28
C GLU A 76 -4.40 -15.33 17.23
N GLU A 77 -3.54 -14.75 16.39
CA GLU A 77 -2.08 -14.92 16.40
C GLU A 77 -1.43 -14.09 17.52
#